data_AF-A0A1D7U2Q6-F1
#
_entry.id   AF-A0A1D7U2Q6-F1
#
_cell.length_a   1.000
_cell.length_b   1.000
_cell.length_c   1.000
_cell.angle_alpha   90.00
_cell.angle_beta   90.00
_cell.angle_gamma   90.00
#
_symmetry.space_group_name_H-M   'P 1'
#
loop_
_entity.id
_entity.type
_entity.pdbx_description
1 polymer ?
#
loop_
_entity_poly.entity_id
_entity_poly.type
_entity_poly.pdbx_seq_one_letter_code
_entity_poly.pdbx_strand_id
1 'polypeptide(L)'
;MDVPNPPDHLPALSFYGDASSKQSAYMVAGGFAVSGNRINEIEDAIATLRDDAGIRSEFHWSDYRGGHKRAAYEALVRYAFDLINKRQAALHIIIAKFGGYNHRQIKGENHDTSVNRMYYQLFLHRICNFYGQRRQIHIRLDAGNDSDDICRMRNELCAAAYKKYNTKPNCVRTIEPVRSQNVGIIQMADVIVGAIAAKRNDVKHTSPKGELAEFVLRASGRHSWAADTAFSARFLTVWHHATKVSRSPKALAEG
;
A
#
# COMPACT_ATOMS: atom_id res chain seq x y z
N MET A 1 15.32 -13.44 -41.53
CA MET A 1 15.34 -12.34 -40.53
C MET A 1 14.99 -12.98 -39.20
N ASP A 2 15.99 -13.16 -38.34
CA ASP A 2 15.74 -13.64 -36.98
C ASP A 2 15.05 -12.52 -36.19
N VAL A 3 13.79 -12.76 -35.81
CA VAL A 3 13.11 -11.94 -34.82
C VAL A 3 13.74 -12.28 -33.48
N PRO A 4 14.38 -11.34 -32.76
CA PRO A 4 14.95 -11.64 -31.46
C PRO A 4 13.83 -12.13 -30.54
N ASN A 5 14.04 -13.30 -29.91
CA ASN A 5 13.18 -13.73 -28.82
C ASN A 5 13.13 -12.59 -27.78
N PRO A 6 11.92 -12.19 -27.31
CA PRO A 6 11.84 -11.22 -26.23
C PRO A 6 12.62 -11.77 -25.04
N PRO A 7 13.35 -10.92 -24.28
CA PRO A 7 14.16 -11.40 -23.17
C PRO A 7 13.27 -12.21 -22.22
N ASP A 8 13.73 -13.42 -21.86
CA ASP A 8 13.01 -14.42 -21.05
C ASP A 8 12.55 -13.90 -19.66
N HIS A 9 12.94 -12.68 -19.29
CA HIS A 9 12.67 -12.08 -17.99
C HIS A 9 12.13 -10.65 -18.15
N LEU A 10 10.90 -10.44 -17.66
CA LEU A 10 10.36 -9.10 -17.45
C LEU A 10 11.25 -8.32 -16.48
N PRO A 11 11.32 -6.97 -16.58
CA PRO A 11 12.04 -6.16 -15.61
C PRO A 11 11.59 -6.48 -14.18
N ALA A 12 12.52 -6.37 -13.22
CA ALA A 12 12.19 -6.47 -11.80
C ALA A 12 11.03 -5.52 -11.44
N LEU A 13 10.24 -5.90 -10.45
CA LEU A 13 9.18 -5.07 -9.89
C LEU A 13 9.63 -4.51 -8.55
N SER A 14 9.36 -3.24 -8.31
CA SER A 14 9.49 -2.65 -6.98
C SER A 14 8.11 -2.27 -6.45
N PHE A 15 7.79 -2.70 -5.23
CA PHE A 15 6.61 -2.28 -4.49
C PHE A 15 7.03 -1.27 -3.43
N TYR A 16 6.42 -0.09 -3.44
CA TYR A 16 6.66 0.98 -2.48
C TYR A 16 5.39 1.20 -1.67
N GLY A 17 5.44 1.03 -0.36
CA GLY A 17 4.22 1.06 0.46
C GLY A 17 4.37 1.71 1.82
N ASP A 18 3.20 2.03 2.38
CA ASP A 18 3.03 2.61 3.71
C ASP A 18 1.71 2.12 4.33
N ALA A 19 1.52 2.37 5.64
CA ALA A 19 0.33 2.05 6.40
C ALA A 19 -0.13 3.23 7.26
N SER A 20 -1.42 3.55 7.21
CA SER A 20 -2.03 4.68 7.92
C SER A 20 -3.20 4.27 8.82
N SER A 21 -3.58 5.17 9.73
CA SER A 21 -4.67 5.01 10.73
C SER A 21 -4.56 3.74 11.58
N LYS A 22 -3.33 3.38 11.92
CA LYS A 22 -2.92 2.30 12.82
C LYS A 22 -3.77 2.20 14.11
N GLN A 23 -4.11 3.33 14.71
CA GLN A 23 -4.85 3.40 15.98
C GLN A 23 -6.36 3.69 15.81
N SER A 24 -6.90 3.61 14.60
CA SER A 24 -8.30 3.95 14.31
C SER A 24 -9.15 2.71 14.04
N ALA A 25 -10.45 2.90 13.80
CA ALA A 25 -11.38 1.80 13.54
C ALA A 25 -11.00 1.00 12.29
N TYR A 26 -10.40 1.65 11.30
CA TYR A 26 -9.83 1.03 10.11
C TYR A 26 -8.37 1.40 9.93
N MET A 27 -7.53 0.39 9.81
CA MET A 27 -6.16 0.53 9.35
C MET A 27 -6.12 0.28 7.84
N VAL A 28 -5.31 1.05 7.12
CA VAL A 28 -5.08 0.88 5.69
C VAL A 28 -3.59 0.68 5.46
N ALA A 29 -3.23 -0.38 4.75
CA ALA A 29 -1.87 -0.59 4.27
C ALA A 29 -1.91 -0.74 2.75
N GLY A 30 -0.89 -0.23 2.05
CA GLY A 30 -0.91 -0.28 0.61
C GLY A 30 0.27 0.41 -0.03
N GLY A 31 0.26 0.44 -1.37
CA GLY A 31 1.38 0.99 -2.11
C GLY A 31 1.34 0.72 -3.61
N PHE A 32 2.39 1.17 -4.28
CA PHE A 32 2.53 1.12 -5.73
C PHE A 32 3.52 0.04 -6.16
N ALA A 33 3.06 -0.87 -7.01
CA ALA A 33 3.90 -1.78 -7.78
C ALA A 33 4.31 -1.12 -9.10
N VAL A 34 5.62 -0.95 -9.29
CA VAL A 34 6.25 -0.22 -10.41
C VAL A 34 7.30 -1.11 -11.07
N SER A 35 7.34 -1.09 -12.40
CA SER A 35 8.38 -1.78 -13.17
C SER A 35 9.73 -1.06 -12.99
N GLY A 36 10.81 -1.82 -12.79
CA GLY A 36 12.12 -1.27 -12.43
C GLY A 36 12.68 -0.26 -13.42
N ASN A 37 12.36 -0.41 -14.70
CA ASN A 37 12.76 0.52 -15.77
C ASN A 37 12.00 1.86 -15.77
N ARG A 38 11.02 2.05 -14.88
CA ARG A 38 10.21 3.29 -14.78
C ARG A 38 10.40 4.04 -13.48
N ILE A 39 11.19 3.51 -12.55
CA ILE A 39 11.36 4.11 -11.22
C ILE A 39 11.91 5.54 -11.37
N ASN A 40 13.00 5.72 -12.10
CA ASN A 40 13.62 7.04 -12.27
C ASN A 40 12.67 8.06 -12.92
N GLU A 41 11.96 7.67 -13.99
CA GLU A 41 10.95 8.51 -14.65
C GLU A 41 9.89 9.01 -13.65
N ILE A 42 9.42 8.12 -12.77
CA ILE A 42 8.38 8.47 -11.80
C ILE A 42 8.94 9.35 -10.68
N GLU A 43 10.13 9.05 -10.18
CA GLU A 43 10.81 9.84 -9.15
C GLU A 43 11.11 11.26 -9.65
N ASP A 44 11.62 11.42 -10.88
CA ASP A 44 11.89 12.72 -11.50
C ASP A 44 10.62 13.55 -11.67
N ALA A 45 9.51 12.92 -12.06
CA ALA A 45 8.21 13.59 -12.16
C ALA A 45 7.70 14.06 -10.79
N ILE A 46 7.84 13.25 -9.74
CA ILE A 46 7.44 13.62 -8.38
C ILE A 46 8.33 14.75 -7.83
N ALA A 47 9.63 14.71 -8.11
CA ALA A 47 10.55 15.79 -7.76
C ALA A 47 10.15 17.10 -8.45
N THR A 48 9.87 17.06 -9.76
CA THR A 48 9.41 18.23 -10.53
C THR A 48 8.13 18.83 -9.94
N LEU A 49 7.15 18.01 -9.56
CA LEU A 49 5.91 18.47 -8.91
C LEU A 49 6.18 19.21 -7.57
N ARG A 50 7.21 18.82 -6.83
CA ARG A 50 7.61 19.49 -5.59
C ARG A 50 8.28 20.82 -5.90
N ASP A 51 9.22 20.81 -6.84
CA ASP A 51 10.03 21.98 -7.19
C ASP A 51 9.18 23.09 -7.79
N ASP A 52 8.27 22.76 -8.72
CA ASP A 52 7.33 23.70 -9.34
C ASP A 52 6.42 24.38 -8.31
N ALA A 53 6.11 23.68 -7.22
CA ALA A 53 5.28 24.18 -6.12
C ALA A 53 6.09 24.87 -5.00
N GLY A 54 7.42 24.95 -5.14
CA GLY A 54 8.31 25.50 -4.11
C GLY A 54 8.33 24.68 -2.81
N ILE A 55 7.94 23.40 -2.86
CA ILE A 55 7.88 22.52 -1.69
C ILE A 55 9.27 21.96 -1.41
N ARG A 56 9.99 22.63 -0.50
CA ARG A 56 11.31 22.16 -0.03
C ARG A 56 11.25 20.91 0.86
N SER A 57 10.10 20.65 1.47
CA SER A 57 9.85 19.43 2.25
C SER A 57 9.47 18.26 1.34
N GLU A 58 9.33 17.06 1.89
CA GLU A 58 8.64 15.96 1.23
C GLU A 58 7.12 16.19 1.16
N PHE A 59 6.44 15.44 0.29
CA PHE A 59 5.01 15.21 0.46
C PHE A 59 4.81 14.28 1.65
N HIS A 60 3.98 14.68 2.60
CA HIS A 60 3.71 13.89 3.79
C HIS A 60 2.28 14.15 4.28
N TRP A 61 1.48 13.09 4.31
CA TRP A 61 0.07 13.12 4.69
C TRP A 61 -0.13 13.74 6.07
N SER A 62 0.72 13.38 7.03
CA SER A 62 0.61 13.86 8.41
C SER A 62 0.80 15.38 8.50
N ASP A 63 1.61 15.96 7.62
CA ASP A 63 1.96 17.39 7.58
C ASP A 63 1.11 18.22 6.63
N TYR A 64 0.25 17.59 5.83
CA TYR A 64 -0.63 18.32 4.93
C TYR A 64 -1.65 19.19 5.71
N ARG A 65 -1.69 20.48 5.36
CA ARG A 65 -2.58 21.50 5.94
C ARG A 65 -3.33 22.33 4.89
N GLY A 66 -3.28 21.94 3.61
CA GLY A 66 -3.88 22.73 2.52
C GLY A 66 -3.09 23.99 2.18
N GLY A 67 -3.80 25.09 1.89
CA GLY A 67 -3.20 26.37 1.52
C GLY A 67 -2.41 26.29 0.21
N HIS A 68 -1.25 26.94 0.17
CA HIS A 68 -0.39 27.01 -1.02
C HIS A 68 0.08 25.63 -1.53
N LYS A 69 0.14 24.60 -0.67
CA LYS A 69 0.55 23.24 -1.06
C LYS A 69 -0.56 22.43 -1.72
N ARG A 70 -1.82 22.88 -1.64
CA ARG A 70 -2.99 22.11 -2.11
C ARG A 70 -2.84 21.66 -3.56
N ALA A 71 -2.51 22.59 -4.46
CA ALA A 71 -2.41 22.30 -5.89
C ALA A 71 -1.37 21.22 -6.19
N ALA A 72 -0.23 21.23 -5.49
CA ALA A 72 0.83 20.24 -5.65
C ALA A 72 0.40 18.84 -5.17
N TYR A 73 -0.29 18.75 -4.03
CA TYR A 73 -0.83 17.48 -3.53
C TYR A 73 -1.92 16.93 -4.47
N GLU A 74 -2.80 17.78 -5.00
CA GLU A 74 -3.78 17.36 -6.00
C GLU A 74 -3.11 16.91 -7.31
N ALA A 75 -2.02 17.57 -7.74
CA ALA A 75 -1.23 17.17 -8.90
C ALA A 75 -0.54 15.80 -8.68
N LEU A 76 0.02 15.56 -7.50
CA LEU A 76 0.58 14.26 -7.11
C LEU A 76 -0.48 13.16 -7.18
N VAL A 77 -1.69 13.42 -6.67
CA VAL A 77 -2.81 12.48 -6.73
C VAL A 77 -3.24 12.21 -8.17
N ARG A 78 -3.36 13.25 -9.01
CA ARG A 78 -3.68 13.09 -10.44
C ARG A 78 -2.62 12.25 -11.14
N TYR A 79 -1.34 12.52 -10.88
CA TYR A 79 -0.24 11.77 -11.45
C TYR A 79 -0.28 10.29 -11.05
N ALA A 80 -0.53 10.00 -9.76
CA ALA A 80 -0.68 8.64 -9.27
C ALA A 80 -1.78 7.85 -10.00
N PHE A 81 -2.96 8.46 -10.16
CA PHE A 81 -4.07 7.80 -10.86
C PHE A 81 -3.90 7.76 -12.38
N ASP A 82 -3.18 8.72 -12.98
CA ASP A 82 -2.79 8.67 -14.39
C ASP A 82 -1.85 7.49 -14.67
N LEU A 83 -0.85 7.25 -13.80
CA LEU A 83 0.01 6.06 -13.87
C LEU A 83 -0.81 4.76 -13.78
N ILE A 84 -1.83 4.71 -12.93
CA ILE A 84 -2.71 3.54 -12.81
C ILE A 84 -3.53 3.35 -14.09
N ASN A 85 -4.16 4.41 -14.59
CA ASN A 85 -5.01 4.38 -15.78
C ASN A 85 -4.23 4.01 -17.04
N LYS A 86 -2.99 4.50 -17.16
CA LYS A 86 -2.04 4.16 -18.23
C LYS A 86 -1.34 2.81 -18.03
N ARG A 87 -1.68 2.05 -16.98
CA ARG A 87 -1.10 0.72 -16.66
C ARG A 87 0.41 0.74 -16.46
N GLN A 88 0.87 1.87 -15.96
CA GLN A 88 2.26 2.27 -15.79
C GLN A 88 2.72 2.01 -14.34
N ALA A 89 1.78 2.01 -13.39
CA ALA A 89 1.92 1.50 -12.04
C ALA A 89 0.64 0.76 -11.62
N ALA A 90 0.70 -0.02 -10.55
CA ALA A 90 -0.48 -0.64 -9.94
C ALA A 90 -0.56 -0.30 -8.45
N LEU A 91 -1.71 0.20 -8.00
CA LEU A 91 -2.00 0.50 -6.61
C LEU A 91 -2.71 -0.69 -5.94
N HIS A 92 -2.09 -1.23 -4.90
CA HIS A 92 -2.65 -2.33 -4.12
C HIS A 92 -2.88 -1.90 -2.68
N ILE A 93 -4.12 -2.00 -2.22
CA ILE A 93 -4.59 -1.58 -0.90
C ILE A 93 -5.24 -2.76 -0.17
N ILE A 94 -4.90 -2.90 1.11
CA ILE A 94 -5.60 -3.74 2.08
C ILE A 94 -6.17 -2.84 3.20
N ILE A 95 -7.44 -3.05 3.54
CA ILE A 95 -8.15 -2.32 4.61
C ILE A 95 -8.55 -3.34 5.67
N ALA A 96 -8.18 -3.10 6.92
CA ALA A 96 -8.50 -3.97 8.03
C ALA A 96 -9.32 -3.21 9.08
N LYS A 97 -10.38 -3.84 9.60
CA LYS A 97 -11.15 -3.28 10.71
C LYS A 97 -10.45 -3.62 12.03
N PHE A 98 -9.88 -2.61 12.68
CA PHE A 98 -9.24 -2.72 13.99
C PHE A 98 -10.16 -2.31 15.14
N GLY A 99 -11.29 -1.64 14.85
CA GLY A 99 -12.32 -1.33 15.85
C GLY A 99 -12.86 -2.60 16.50
N GLY A 100 -12.40 -2.88 17.73
CA GLY A 100 -12.71 -4.09 18.50
C GLY A 100 -11.48 -4.92 18.93
N TYR A 101 -10.27 -4.60 18.45
CA TYR A 101 -9.05 -5.23 18.95
C TYR A 101 -8.73 -4.74 20.36
N ASN A 102 -9.17 -5.49 21.36
CA ASN A 102 -8.73 -5.29 22.74
C ASN A 102 -7.31 -5.86 22.85
N HIS A 103 -6.29 -5.08 22.48
CA HIS A 103 -4.86 -5.48 22.52
C HIS A 103 -4.36 -5.91 23.92
N ARG A 104 -5.23 -5.90 24.93
CA ARG A 104 -4.99 -6.47 26.27
C ARG A 104 -5.38 -7.96 26.40
N GLN A 105 -6.11 -8.55 25.46
CA GLN A 105 -6.68 -9.90 25.62
C GLN A 105 -5.84 -11.04 25.04
N ILE A 106 -4.83 -10.76 24.21
CA ILE A 106 -3.92 -11.78 23.66
C ILE A 106 -2.50 -11.44 24.11
N LYS A 107 -1.95 -12.21 25.05
CA LYS A 107 -0.56 -12.07 25.52
C LYS A 107 0.39 -12.20 24.32
N GLY A 108 1.13 -11.13 24.01
CA GLY A 108 2.16 -11.11 22.97
C GLY A 108 1.76 -10.47 21.63
N GLU A 109 0.48 -10.10 21.42
CA GLU A 109 0.09 -9.30 20.25
C GLU A 109 0.21 -7.80 20.57
N ASN A 110 1.22 -7.14 20.00
CA ASN A 110 1.26 -5.67 19.92
C ASN A 110 0.65 -5.20 18.59
N HIS A 111 0.34 -3.91 18.51
CA HIS A 111 -0.24 -3.28 17.32
C HIS A 111 0.61 -3.52 16.04
N ASP A 112 1.92 -3.52 16.18
CA ASP A 112 2.89 -3.66 15.09
C ASP A 112 2.82 -5.07 14.46
N THR A 113 2.51 -6.09 15.27
CA THR A 113 2.22 -7.45 14.77
C THR A 113 1.03 -7.46 13.81
N SER A 114 0.00 -6.65 14.07
CA SER A 114 -1.18 -6.58 13.21
C SER A 114 -0.89 -5.88 11.88
N VAL A 115 -0.03 -4.83 11.89
CA VAL A 115 0.43 -4.17 10.66
C VAL A 115 1.24 -5.13 9.80
N ASN A 116 2.20 -5.83 10.39
CA ASN A 116 3.01 -6.84 9.71
C ASN A 116 2.16 -7.96 9.10
N ARG A 117 1.11 -8.41 9.81
CA ARG A 117 0.15 -9.40 9.29
C ARG A 117 -0.57 -8.86 8.05
N MET A 118 -0.97 -7.59 8.03
CA MET A 118 -1.63 -7.00 6.86
C MET A 118 -0.68 -6.85 5.67
N TYR A 119 0.56 -6.44 5.91
CA TYR A 119 1.58 -6.45 4.86
C TYR A 119 1.82 -7.84 4.30
N TYR A 120 1.94 -8.86 5.16
CA TYR A 120 2.08 -10.24 4.74
C TYR A 120 0.90 -10.68 3.85
N GLN A 121 -0.33 -10.37 4.25
CA GLN A 121 -1.53 -10.68 3.46
C GLN A 121 -1.54 -9.94 2.11
N LEU A 122 -1.22 -8.65 2.11
CA LEU A 122 -1.12 -7.83 0.89
C LEU A 122 -0.07 -8.41 -0.07
N PHE A 123 1.14 -8.70 0.42
CA PHE A 123 2.22 -9.21 -0.40
C PHE A 123 1.90 -10.59 -0.94
N LEU A 124 1.42 -11.51 -0.11
CA LEU A 124 1.08 -12.85 -0.55
C LEU A 124 -0.02 -12.83 -1.62
N HIS A 125 -1.12 -12.12 -1.36
CA HIS A 125 -2.35 -12.23 -2.16
C HIS A 125 -2.44 -11.26 -3.34
N ARG A 126 -1.63 -10.19 -3.36
CA ARG A 126 -1.59 -9.23 -4.48
C ARG A 126 -0.23 -9.26 -5.16
N ILE A 127 0.84 -9.00 -4.44
CA ILE A 127 2.15 -8.81 -5.04
C ILE A 127 2.71 -10.13 -5.60
N CYS A 128 2.83 -11.15 -4.76
CA CYS A 128 3.35 -12.46 -5.17
C CYS A 128 2.41 -13.15 -6.16
N ASN A 129 1.10 -13.13 -5.92
CA ASN A 129 0.11 -13.73 -6.81
C ASN A 129 0.17 -13.14 -8.23
N PHE A 130 0.23 -11.81 -8.37
CA PHE A 130 0.17 -11.18 -9.69
C PHE A 130 1.51 -11.13 -10.43
N TYR A 131 2.64 -11.09 -9.71
CA TYR A 131 3.94 -10.81 -10.30
C TYR A 131 4.97 -11.92 -10.08
N GLY A 132 4.82 -12.75 -9.04
CA GLY A 132 5.85 -13.67 -8.58
C GLY A 132 6.16 -14.84 -9.53
N GLN A 133 5.30 -15.13 -10.49
CA GLN A 133 5.58 -16.11 -11.55
C GLN A 133 6.56 -15.60 -12.61
N ARG A 134 6.64 -14.27 -12.82
CA ARG A 134 7.33 -13.69 -13.98
C ARG A 134 8.37 -12.64 -13.65
N ARG A 135 8.29 -12.03 -12.46
CA ARG A 135 9.17 -10.94 -12.04
C ARG A 135 9.89 -11.27 -10.74
N GLN A 136 11.11 -10.75 -10.61
CA GLN A 136 11.76 -10.59 -9.32
C GLN A 136 11.17 -9.36 -8.63
N ILE A 137 10.85 -9.47 -7.34
CA ILE A 137 10.11 -8.44 -6.60
C ILE A 137 11.01 -7.87 -5.50
N HIS A 138 11.08 -6.54 -5.40
CA HIS A 138 11.66 -5.81 -4.28
C HIS A 138 10.55 -5.07 -3.56
N ILE A 139 10.49 -5.20 -2.24
CA ILE A 139 9.49 -4.53 -1.41
C ILE A 139 10.21 -3.48 -0.57
N ARG A 140 9.73 -2.24 -0.63
CA ARG A 140 10.26 -1.08 0.07
C ARG A 140 9.14 -0.44 0.87
N LEU A 141 9.30 -0.42 2.18
CA LEU A 141 8.30 0.14 3.08
C LEU A 141 8.84 1.40 3.73
N ASP A 142 7.98 2.38 3.98
CA ASP A 142 8.42 3.54 4.75
C ASP A 142 8.93 3.13 6.13
N ALA A 143 10.05 3.71 6.52
CA ALA A 143 10.78 3.32 7.72
C ALA A 143 10.01 3.72 8.98
N GLY A 144 9.51 2.72 9.71
CA GLY A 144 8.93 2.84 11.04
C GLY A 144 9.17 1.59 11.87
N ASN A 145 8.88 1.66 13.18
CA ASN A 145 9.06 0.55 14.14
C ASN A 145 8.38 -0.76 13.70
N ASP A 146 7.37 -0.65 12.85
CA ASP A 146 6.49 -1.76 12.48
C ASP A 146 7.02 -2.57 11.28
N SER A 147 8.18 -2.23 10.70
CA SER A 147 8.65 -2.82 9.43
C SER A 147 9.69 -3.94 9.57
N ASP A 148 10.33 -4.07 10.73
CA ASP A 148 11.45 -5.00 10.90
C ASP A 148 11.02 -6.49 10.86
N ASP A 149 9.86 -6.82 11.42
CA ASP A 149 9.40 -8.21 11.47
C ASP A 149 8.99 -8.71 10.08
N ILE A 150 8.27 -7.92 9.27
CA ILE A 150 7.92 -8.33 7.91
C ILE A 150 9.17 -8.51 7.03
N CYS A 151 10.24 -7.75 7.28
CA CYS A 151 11.51 -7.94 6.59
C CYS A 151 12.10 -9.34 6.84
N ARG A 152 11.95 -9.86 8.05
CA ARG A 152 12.39 -11.22 8.44
C ARG A 152 11.51 -12.32 7.83
N MET A 153 10.25 -12.03 7.52
CA MET A 153 9.27 -12.99 6.97
C MET A 153 9.40 -13.25 5.46
N ARG A 154 10.46 -12.76 4.80
CA ARG A 154 10.64 -12.86 3.34
C ARG A 154 10.65 -14.30 2.83
N ASN A 155 11.26 -15.22 3.59
CA ASN A 155 11.38 -16.62 3.18
C ASN A 155 10.04 -17.37 3.35
N GLU A 156 9.34 -17.12 4.46
CA GLU A 156 8.00 -17.64 4.73
C GLU A 156 7.00 -17.14 3.68
N LEU A 157 7.11 -15.87 3.29
CA LEU A 157 6.31 -15.29 2.21
C LEU A 157 6.57 -16.00 0.88
N CYS A 158 7.84 -16.21 0.51
CA CYS A 158 8.20 -16.91 -0.73
C CYS A 158 7.71 -18.37 -0.74
N ALA A 159 7.87 -19.09 0.39
CA ALA A 159 7.41 -20.47 0.52
C ALA A 159 5.88 -20.57 0.39
N ALA A 160 5.15 -19.68 1.06
CA ALA A 160 3.70 -19.61 0.97
C ALA A 160 3.23 -19.25 -0.46
N ALA A 161 3.89 -18.28 -1.10
CA ALA A 161 3.60 -17.87 -2.47
C ALA A 161 3.83 -19.01 -3.47
N TYR A 162 4.94 -19.75 -3.34
CA TYR A 162 5.23 -20.92 -4.15
C TYR A 162 4.13 -21.98 -4.00
N LYS A 163 3.83 -22.37 -2.76
CA LYS A 163 2.82 -23.39 -2.46
C LYS A 163 1.42 -23.00 -2.96
N LYS A 164 1.05 -21.73 -2.84
CA LYS A 164 -0.33 -21.27 -3.10
C LYS A 164 -0.58 -20.82 -4.55
N TYR A 165 0.40 -20.19 -5.18
CA TYR A 165 0.25 -19.54 -6.49
C TYR A 165 1.27 -20.03 -7.53
N ASN A 166 2.07 -21.04 -7.20
CA ASN A 166 3.11 -21.58 -8.07
C ASN A 166 4.06 -20.48 -8.61
N THR A 167 4.44 -19.54 -7.74
CA THR A 167 5.39 -18.47 -8.10
C THR A 167 6.79 -19.05 -8.34
N LYS A 168 7.71 -18.26 -8.93
CA LYS A 168 9.12 -18.67 -8.94
C LYS A 168 9.65 -18.79 -7.51
N PRO A 169 10.55 -19.75 -7.21
CA PRO A 169 11.25 -19.80 -5.94
C PRO A 169 11.96 -18.47 -5.68
N ASN A 170 11.93 -17.98 -4.44
CA ASN A 170 12.53 -16.70 -4.06
C ASN A 170 12.05 -15.51 -4.93
N CYS A 171 10.76 -15.48 -5.30
CA CYS A 171 10.20 -14.43 -6.15
C CYS A 171 10.33 -13.03 -5.54
N VAL A 172 10.25 -12.92 -4.20
CA VAL A 172 10.60 -11.70 -3.46
C VAL A 172 12.08 -11.75 -3.13
N ARG A 173 12.85 -10.79 -3.65
CA ARG A 173 14.29 -10.66 -3.44
C ARG A 173 14.61 -9.98 -2.13
N THR A 174 14.01 -8.82 -1.90
CA THR A 174 14.22 -8.00 -0.71
C THR A 174 12.90 -7.49 -0.16
N ILE A 175 12.85 -7.33 1.16
CA ILE A 175 11.89 -6.52 1.89
C ILE A 175 12.75 -5.63 2.77
N GLU A 176 12.68 -4.31 2.57
CA GLU A 176 13.56 -3.37 3.26
C GLU A 176 12.81 -2.11 3.68
N PRO A 177 13.10 -1.55 4.87
CA PRO A 177 12.67 -0.22 5.23
C PRO A 177 13.49 0.81 4.44
N VAL A 178 12.86 1.88 4.02
CA VAL A 178 13.51 3.01 3.35
C VAL A 178 12.95 4.31 3.88
N ARG A 179 13.75 5.37 3.87
CA ARG A 179 13.33 6.68 4.35
C ARG A 179 12.56 7.41 3.25
N SER A 180 11.28 7.69 3.47
CA SER A 180 10.38 8.47 2.61
C SER A 180 10.99 9.78 2.06
N GLN A 181 11.81 10.45 2.85
CA GLN A 181 12.49 11.71 2.49
C GLN A 181 13.26 11.64 1.16
N ASN A 182 13.74 10.45 0.80
CA ASN A 182 14.56 10.23 -0.39
C ASN A 182 13.83 9.46 -1.51
N VAL A 183 12.54 9.11 -1.33
CA VAL A 183 11.79 8.24 -2.25
C VAL A 183 10.40 8.82 -2.48
N GLY A 184 10.23 9.55 -3.58
CA GLY A 184 8.99 10.20 -3.97
C GLY A 184 7.83 9.22 -4.18
N ILE A 185 8.07 8.00 -4.68
CA ILE A 185 7.00 6.99 -4.82
C ILE A 185 6.44 6.58 -3.44
N ILE A 186 7.25 6.59 -2.38
CA ILE A 186 6.76 6.34 -1.01
C ILE A 186 5.96 7.50 -0.49
N GLN A 187 6.40 8.74 -0.74
CA GLN A 187 5.62 9.93 -0.40
C GLN A 187 4.25 9.92 -1.11
N MET A 188 4.22 9.49 -2.37
CA MET A 188 2.98 9.26 -3.12
C MET A 188 2.13 8.16 -2.48
N ALA A 189 2.74 7.07 -2.01
CA ALA A 189 2.04 6.01 -1.28
C ALA A 189 1.45 6.53 0.04
N ASP A 190 2.21 7.22 0.88
CA ASP A 190 1.77 7.82 2.15
C ASP A 190 0.57 8.76 1.95
N VAL A 191 0.64 9.69 0.99
CA VAL A 191 -0.48 10.61 0.69
C VAL A 191 -1.74 9.86 0.29
N ILE A 192 -1.63 8.87 -0.60
CA ILE A 192 -2.79 8.11 -1.09
C ILE A 192 -3.35 7.19 -0.01
N VAL A 193 -2.51 6.44 0.70
CA VAL A 193 -2.91 5.53 1.78
C VAL A 193 -3.53 6.32 2.94
N GLY A 194 -2.92 7.43 3.34
CA GLY A 194 -3.42 8.33 4.37
C GLY A 194 -4.78 8.94 4.02
N ALA A 195 -4.98 9.37 2.78
CA ALA A 195 -6.25 9.86 2.28
C ALA A 195 -7.36 8.79 2.31
N ILE A 196 -7.05 7.57 1.87
CA ILE A 196 -8.00 6.44 1.93
C ILE A 196 -8.36 6.14 3.39
N ALA A 197 -7.38 6.09 4.27
CA ALA A 197 -7.58 5.83 5.70
C ALA A 197 -8.44 6.91 6.36
N ALA A 198 -8.20 8.18 6.05
CA ALA A 198 -9.01 9.30 6.53
C ALA A 198 -10.46 9.20 6.08
N LYS A 199 -10.72 8.82 4.82
CA LYS A 199 -12.08 8.63 4.31
C LYS A 199 -12.76 7.39 4.92
N ARG A 200 -12.01 6.32 5.23
CA ARG A 200 -12.55 5.13 5.91
C ARG A 200 -12.88 5.35 7.38
N ASN A 201 -12.21 6.29 8.02
CA ASN A 201 -12.43 6.66 9.42
C ASN A 201 -13.23 7.97 9.57
N ASP A 202 -13.96 8.37 8.52
CA ASP A 202 -14.89 9.51 8.51
C ASP A 202 -14.28 10.85 9.00
N VAL A 203 -13.02 11.12 8.63
CA VAL A 203 -12.39 12.42 8.90
C VAL A 203 -13.23 13.54 8.25
N LYS A 204 -13.51 14.59 9.04
CA LYS A 204 -14.43 15.68 8.65
C LYS A 204 -14.04 16.32 7.31
N HIS A 205 -15.03 16.39 6.42
CA HIS A 205 -14.92 16.95 5.06
C HIS A 205 -14.46 18.41 4.99
N THR A 206 -14.71 19.21 6.03
CA THR A 206 -14.34 20.63 6.09
C THR A 206 -12.87 20.87 6.47
N SER A 207 -12.10 19.81 6.74
CA SER A 207 -10.66 19.93 6.96
C SER A 207 -9.90 19.83 5.64
N PRO A 208 -8.73 20.47 5.49
CA PRO A 208 -7.89 20.32 4.30
C PRO A 208 -7.63 18.85 3.94
N LYS A 209 -7.38 18.00 4.94
CA LYS A 209 -7.22 16.55 4.76
C LYS A 209 -8.50 15.88 4.27
N GLY A 210 -9.67 16.25 4.80
CA GLY A 210 -10.96 15.75 4.33
C GLY A 210 -11.22 16.10 2.86
N GLU A 211 -10.85 17.31 2.43
CA GLU A 211 -10.97 17.73 1.04
C GLU A 211 -10.03 16.95 0.11
N LEU A 212 -8.77 16.75 0.51
CA LEU A 212 -7.82 15.96 -0.28
C LEU A 212 -8.21 14.47 -0.30
N ALA A 213 -8.74 13.93 0.79
CA ALA A 213 -9.27 12.56 0.85
C ALA A 213 -10.46 12.36 -0.09
N GLU A 214 -11.35 13.34 -0.17
CA GLU A 214 -12.44 13.34 -1.13
C GLU A 214 -11.93 13.47 -2.57
N PHE A 215 -10.90 14.30 -2.80
CA PHE A 215 -10.26 14.41 -4.11
C PHE A 215 -9.65 13.06 -4.55
N VAL A 216 -8.97 12.34 -3.65
CA VAL A 216 -8.42 11.00 -3.89
C VAL A 216 -9.53 9.99 -4.24
N LEU A 217 -10.67 10.02 -3.54
CA LEU A 217 -11.81 9.17 -3.88
C LEU A 217 -12.32 9.45 -5.30
N ARG A 218 -12.55 10.73 -5.64
CA ARG A 218 -13.00 11.11 -6.99
C ARG A 218 -11.99 10.74 -8.07
N ALA A 219 -10.70 11.03 -7.86
CA ALA A 219 -9.63 10.73 -8.81
C ALA A 219 -9.47 9.22 -9.05
N SER A 220 -9.80 8.38 -8.06
CA SER A 220 -9.80 6.92 -8.21
C SER A 220 -10.93 6.37 -9.09
N GLY A 221 -11.93 7.19 -9.42
CA GLY A 221 -13.15 6.76 -10.13
C GLY A 221 -14.07 5.87 -9.29
N ARG A 222 -13.84 5.77 -7.97
CA ARG A 222 -14.64 4.94 -7.07
C ARG A 222 -15.72 5.76 -6.38
N HIS A 223 -16.85 5.13 -6.11
CA HIS A 223 -17.90 5.72 -5.25
C HIS A 223 -17.59 5.62 -3.76
N SER A 224 -16.81 4.61 -3.34
CA SER A 224 -16.44 4.39 -1.95
C SER A 224 -15.20 3.51 -1.80
N TRP A 225 -14.50 3.66 -0.66
CA TRP A 225 -13.43 2.76 -0.22
C TRP A 225 -13.94 1.55 0.57
N ALA A 226 -15.24 1.47 0.88
CA ALA A 226 -15.83 0.40 1.71
C ALA A 226 -16.07 -0.93 0.97
N ALA A 227 -15.93 -0.94 -0.35
CA ALA A 227 -16.19 -2.11 -1.18
C ALA A 227 -14.90 -2.69 -1.75
N ASP A 228 -14.83 -4.02 -1.81
CA ASP A 228 -13.74 -4.71 -2.50
C ASP A 228 -13.76 -4.40 -3.99
N THR A 229 -12.57 -4.35 -4.59
CA THR A 229 -12.45 -4.50 -6.05
C THR A 229 -12.70 -5.96 -6.45
N ALA A 230 -13.16 -6.17 -7.68
CA ALA A 230 -13.26 -7.50 -8.25
C ALA A 230 -11.93 -8.26 -8.11
N PHE A 231 -12.00 -9.59 -7.92
CA PHE A 231 -10.80 -10.42 -7.77
C PHE A 231 -9.85 -10.35 -8.97
N SER A 232 -10.39 -10.08 -10.17
CA SER A 232 -9.66 -9.90 -11.42
C SER A 232 -9.00 -8.52 -11.58
N ALA A 233 -9.26 -7.56 -10.69
CA ALA A 233 -8.67 -6.24 -10.76
C ALA A 233 -7.15 -6.30 -10.59
N ARG A 234 -6.40 -5.57 -11.43
CA ARG A 234 -4.93 -5.65 -11.47
C ARG A 234 -4.21 -4.35 -11.14
N PHE A 235 -4.69 -3.21 -11.63
CA PHE A 235 -3.98 -1.92 -11.51
C PHE A 235 -4.48 -1.04 -10.37
N LEU A 236 -5.72 -1.24 -9.93
CA LEU A 236 -6.23 -0.69 -8.68
C LEU A 236 -6.94 -1.83 -7.95
N THR A 237 -6.41 -2.24 -6.81
CA THR A 237 -7.03 -3.26 -5.97
C THR A 237 -7.28 -2.74 -4.58
N VAL A 238 -8.50 -2.93 -4.07
CA VAL A 238 -8.89 -2.65 -2.70
C VAL A 238 -9.46 -3.94 -2.14
N TRP A 239 -8.91 -4.39 -1.00
CA TRP A 239 -9.39 -5.59 -0.34
C TRP A 239 -9.59 -5.38 1.15
N HIS A 240 -10.74 -5.76 1.66
CA HIS A 240 -11.07 -5.74 3.08
C HIS A 240 -10.68 -7.06 3.72
N HIS A 241 -9.70 -7.01 4.61
CA HIS A 241 -9.33 -8.17 5.42
C HIS A 241 -10.25 -8.28 6.62
N ALA A 242 -11.09 -9.32 6.62
CA ALA A 242 -11.85 -9.71 7.80
C ALA A 242 -10.97 -10.58 8.68
N THR A 243 -10.43 -10.03 9.77
CA THR A 243 -9.87 -10.86 10.84
C THR A 243 -11.01 -11.66 11.46
N LYS A 244 -10.96 -12.99 11.36
CA LYS A 244 -11.84 -13.84 12.18
C LYS A 244 -11.49 -13.58 13.64
N VAL A 245 -12.29 -12.78 14.33
CA VAL A 245 -12.28 -12.77 15.80
C VAL A 245 -12.63 -14.20 16.20
N SER A 246 -11.71 -14.93 16.82
CA SER A 246 -12.04 -16.25 17.36
C SER A 246 -13.14 -16.04 18.39
N ARG A 247 -14.37 -16.47 18.06
CA ARG A 247 -15.40 -16.67 19.08
C ARG A 247 -14.88 -17.78 19.98
N SER A 248 -14.36 -17.42 21.15
CA SER A 248 -14.14 -18.40 22.21
C SER A 248 -15.50 -19.04 22.54
N PRO A 249 -15.62 -20.38 22.49
CA PRO A 249 -16.84 -21.05 22.89
C PRO A 249 -16.91 -21.07 24.43
N LYS A 250 -17.39 -19.98 25.02
CA LYS A 250 -17.85 -19.95 26.42
C LYS A 250 -19.08 -19.04 26.52
N ALA A 251 -20.20 -19.57 26.06
CA ALA A 251 -21.55 -19.07 26.36
C ALA A 251 -22.60 -20.18 26.17
N LEU A 252 -22.26 -21.41 26.57
CA LEU A 252 -23.14 -22.57 26.63
C LEU A 252 -22.67 -23.43 27.81
N ALA A 253 -22.66 -22.85 29.01
CA ALA A 253 -22.53 -23.56 30.28
C ALA A 253 -22.75 -22.53 31.41
N GLU A 254 -24.02 -22.28 31.71
CA GLU A 254 -24.63 -21.62 32.88
C GLU A 254 -26.08 -21.44 32.41
N GLY A 255 -27.05 -22.23 32.83
CA GLY A 255 -27.37 -22.56 34.21
C GLY A 255 -28.68 -21.85 34.50
#